data_AF-A0A645HRL6-F1
#
_entry.id   AF-A0A645HRL6-F1
#
_cell.length_a   1.000
_cell.length_b   1.000
_cell.length_c   1.000
_cell.angle_alpha   90.00
_cell.angle_beta   90.00
_cell.angle_gamma   90.00
#
_symmetry.space_group_name_H-M   'P 1'
#
loop_
_entity.id
_entity.type
_entity.pdbx_description
1 polymer ?
#
loop_
_entity_poly.entity_id
_entity_poly.type
_entity_poly.pdbx_seq_one_letter_code
_entity_poly.pdbx_strand_id
1 'polypeptide(L)'
;MSIEAPAHDLKLATIELEHSHPLGRLWDIDVLTPEGEILSRRHFALPARRCLLCEQSAADCARGKTHALSDLLSQMEALLHDADSRNINQ
;
A
#
# COMPACT_ATOMS: atom_id res chain seq x y z
N MET A 1 -18.84 6.12 -6.95
CA MET A 1 -18.78 7.20 -5.95
C MET A 1 -17.53 8.00 -6.25
N SER A 2 -17.61 9.32 -6.35
CA SER A 2 -16.48 10.22 -6.64
C SER A 2 -16.37 11.26 -5.53
N ILE A 3 -15.16 11.79 -5.33
CA ILE A 3 -14.87 12.85 -4.37
C ILE A 3 -14.53 14.11 -5.17
N GLU A 4 -15.16 15.24 -4.84
CA GLU A 4 -14.88 16.54 -5.48
C GLU A 4 -13.58 17.15 -4.92
N ALA A 5 -12.43 16.62 -5.34
CA ALA A 5 -11.11 17.13 -5.00
C ALA A 5 -10.07 16.78 -6.09
N PRO A 6 -8.93 17.50 -6.18
CA PRO A 6 -7.88 17.15 -7.13
C PRO A 6 -7.35 15.73 -6.89
N ALA A 7 -7.37 14.89 -7.93
CA ALA A 7 -6.89 13.51 -7.85
C ALA A 7 -5.41 13.42 -7.40
N HIS A 8 -4.60 14.40 -7.80
CA HIS A 8 -3.20 14.51 -7.37
C HIS A 8 -3.07 14.59 -5.84
N ASP A 9 -3.83 15.48 -5.21
CA ASP A 9 -3.76 15.73 -3.77
C ASP A 9 -4.35 14.56 -2.97
N LEU A 10 -5.43 13.97 -3.49
CA LEU A 10 -5.97 12.73 -2.94
C LEU A 10 -4.92 11.62 -2.99
N LYS A 11 -4.21 11.44 -4.10
CA LYS A 11 -3.20 10.38 -4.20
C LYS A 11 -2.03 10.60 -3.24
N LEU A 12 -1.58 11.84 -3.02
CA LEU A 12 -0.58 12.14 -1.99
C LEU A 12 -1.10 11.77 -0.59
N ALA A 13 -2.34 12.13 -0.27
CA ALA A 13 -2.95 11.79 1.01
C ALA A 13 -3.08 10.27 1.20
N THR A 14 -3.45 9.51 0.17
CA THR A 14 -3.53 8.05 0.28
C THR A 14 -2.16 7.40 0.40
N ILE A 15 -1.14 7.92 -0.29
CA ILE A 15 0.25 7.48 -0.13
C ILE A 15 0.76 7.70 1.29
N GLU A 16 0.47 8.86 1.88
CA GLU A 16 0.86 9.17 3.26
C GLU A 16 0.12 8.27 4.26
N LEU A 17 -1.17 8.00 4.01
CA LEU A 17 -1.98 7.11 4.83
C LEU A 17 -1.45 5.66 4.79
N GLU A 18 -1.10 5.16 3.61
CA GLU A 18 -0.43 3.85 3.42
C GLU A 18 0.93 3.78 4.13
N HIS A 19 1.61 4.91 4.30
CA HIS A 19 2.92 4.99 4.95
C HIS A 19 2.84 5.06 6.47
N SER A 20 1.92 5.89 6.99
CA SER A 20 1.86 6.28 8.40
C SER A 20 0.97 5.37 9.26
N HIS A 21 -0.05 4.74 8.68
CA HIS A 21 -0.97 3.90 9.44
C HIS A 21 -0.31 2.55 9.79
N PRO A 22 -0.53 1.98 11.00
CA PRO A 22 0.03 0.68 11.39
C PRO A 22 -0.27 -0.46 10.40
N LEU A 23 -1.47 -0.43 9.80
CA LEU A 23 -1.89 -1.37 8.75
C LEU A 23 -1.70 -0.85 7.32
N GLY A 24 -1.14 0.34 7.13
CA GLY A 24 -0.98 0.96 5.81
C GLY A 24 -0.16 0.10 4.85
N ARG A 25 0.79 -0.68 5.38
CA ARG A 25 1.56 -1.70 4.62
C ARG A 25 0.72 -2.83 4.04
N LEU A 26 -0.56 -2.98 4.39
CA LEU A 26 -1.50 -3.95 3.82
C LEU A 26 -2.49 -3.31 2.83
N TRP A 27 -2.61 -1.99 2.82
CA TRP A 27 -3.56 -1.29 1.97
C TRP A 27 -3.03 -1.12 0.55
N ASP A 28 -3.95 -1.00 -0.40
CA ASP A 28 -3.67 -0.68 -1.80
C ASP A 28 -4.77 0.28 -2.26
N ILE A 29 -4.52 1.58 -2.12
CA ILE A 29 -5.53 2.62 -2.37
C ILE A 29 -5.24 3.28 -3.73
N ASP A 30 -6.07 2.93 -4.70
CA ASP A 30 -6.04 3.53 -6.02
C ASP A 30 -6.84 4.84 -6.08
N VAL A 31 -6.24 5.84 -6.72
CA VAL A 31 -6.90 7.12 -7.04
C VAL A 31 -6.92 7.26 -8.55
N LEU A 32 -8.11 7.44 -9.10
CA LEU A 32 -8.32 7.63 -10.53
C LEU A 32 -8.55 9.11 -10.83
N THR A 33 -8.04 9.60 -11.96
CA THR A 33 -8.41 10.90 -12.51
C THR A 33 -9.83 10.86 -13.08
N PRO A 34 -10.48 12.01 -13.36
CA PRO A 34 -11.78 12.05 -14.03
C PRO A 34 -11.78 11.34 -15.40
N GLU A 35 -10.64 11.27 -16.07
CA GLU A 35 -10.43 10.58 -17.34
C GLU A 35 -10.23 9.06 -17.17
N GLY A 36 -10.20 8.56 -15.93
CA GLY A 36 -10.06 7.15 -15.59
C GLY A 36 -8.61 6.67 -15.48
N GLU A 37 -7.62 7.55 -15.49
CA GLU A 37 -6.21 7.16 -15.30
C GLU A 37 -5.91 6.87 -13.83
N ILE A 38 -5.26 5.75 -13.53
CA ILE A 38 -4.79 5.44 -12.17
C ILE A 38 -3.50 6.21 -11.89
N LEU A 39 -3.53 7.06 -10.86
CA LEU A 39 -2.34 7.73 -10.36
C LEU A 39 -1.48 6.76 -9.55
N SER A 40 -0.26 6.49 -10.03
CA SER A 40 0.73 5.67 -9.35
C SER A 40 1.83 6.52 -8.70
N ARG A 41 2.63 5.92 -7.80
CA ARG A 41 3.76 6.56 -7.12
C ARG A 41 4.79 7.18 -8.08
N ARG A 42 4.94 6.62 -9.29
CA ARG A 42 5.88 7.12 -10.31
C ARG A 42 5.51 8.53 -10.80
N HIS A 43 4.22 8.87 -10.81
CA HIS A 43 3.73 10.19 -11.20
C HIS A 43 4.18 11.28 -10.22
N PHE A 44 4.63 10.89 -9.02
CA PHE A 44 5.12 11.76 -7.95
C PHE A 44 6.62 11.61 -7.71
N ALA A 45 7.36 10.97 -8.63
CA ALA A 45 8.78 10.66 -8.47
C ALA A 45 9.13 9.87 -7.18
N LEU A 46 8.18 9.11 -6.66
CA LEU A 46 8.36 8.28 -5.46
C LEU A 46 8.76 6.85 -5.85
N PRO A 47 9.56 6.16 -5.00
CA PRO A 47 9.95 4.78 -5.27
C PRO A 47 8.72 3.87 -5.27
N ALA A 48 8.84 2.74 -5.99
CA ALA A 48 7.86 1.67 -5.94
C ALA A 48 7.68 1.16 -4.51
N ARG A 49 6.49 0.63 -4.22
CA ARG A 49 6.23 -0.01 -2.92
C ARG A 49 7.16 -1.20 -2.75
N ARG A 50 7.79 -1.29 -1.59
CA ARG A 50 8.63 -2.44 -1.22
C ARG A 50 7.76 -3.66 -0.92
N CYS A 51 8.24 -4.83 -1.31
CA CYS A 51 7.62 -6.12 -1.04
C CYS A 51 7.37 -6.28 0.47
N LEU A 52 6.36 -7.10 0.81
CA LEU A 52 6.05 -7.37 2.21
C LEU A 52 7.12 -8.24 2.89
N LEU A 53 7.82 -9.06 2.09
CA LEU A 53 8.78 -10.07 2.56
C LEU A 53 10.24 -9.71 2.28
N CYS A 54 10.49 -8.75 1.40
CA CYS A 54 11.84 -8.30 1.06
C CYS A 54 11.86 -6.82 0.65
N GLU A 55 13.05 -6.27 0.41
CA GLU A 55 13.24 -4.85 0.09
C GLU A 55 13.06 -4.51 -1.41
N GLN A 56 12.78 -5.51 -2.26
CA GLN A 56 12.57 -5.30 -3.69
C GLN A 56 11.17 -4.72 -3.99
N SER A 57 10.94 -4.33 -5.24
CA SER A 57 9.64 -3.89 -5.74
C SER A 57 8.57 -4.97 -5.54
N ALA A 58 7.48 -4.63 -4.85
CA ALA A 58 6.35 -5.53 -4.65
C ALA A 58 5.74 -6.00 -5.98
N ALA A 59 5.68 -5.11 -6.99
CA ALA A 59 5.16 -5.43 -8.31
C ALA A 59 6.02 -6.47 -9.04
N ASP A 60 7.35 -6.40 -8.86
CA ASP A 60 8.27 -7.36 -9.48
C ASP A 60 8.23 -8.71 -8.78
N CYS A 61 8.16 -8.73 -7.44
CA CYS A 61 7.95 -9.96 -6.67
C CYS A 61 6.63 -10.65 -7.01
N ALA A 62 5.55 -9.88 -7.17
CA ALA A 62 4.24 -10.41 -7.56
C ALA A 62 4.27 -11.01 -8.98
N ARG A 63 4.84 -10.29 -9.95
CA ARG A 63 4.97 -10.77 -11.34
C ARG A 63 5.86 -12.00 -11.44
N GLY A 64 6.97 -12.01 -10.70
CA GLY A 64 7.92 -13.11 -10.67
C GLY A 64 7.50 -14.30 -9.81
N LYS A 65 6.39 -14.19 -9.05
CA LYS A 65 5.99 -15.16 -8.02
C LYS A 65 7.17 -15.55 -7.12
N THR A 66 7.94 -14.53 -6.71
CA THR A 66 9.24 -14.70 -6.04
C THR A 66 9.13 -15.37 -4.67
N HIS A 67 7.97 -15.26 -4.02
CA HIS A 67 7.74 -15.80 -2.68
C HIS A 67 6.56 -16.77 -2.67
N ALA A 68 6.56 -17.70 -1.72
CA ALA A 68 5.42 -18.57 -1.50
C ALA A 68 4.22 -17.76 -0.98
N LEU A 69 3.01 -18.16 -1.36
CA LEU A 69 1.79 -17.53 -0.88
C LEU A 69 1.64 -17.65 0.65
N SER A 70 2.07 -18.78 1.22
CA SER A 70 2.05 -19.01 2.67
C SER A 70 2.83 -17.96 3.43
N ASP A 71 4.02 -17.60 2.93
CA ASP A 71 4.90 -16.63 3.60
C ASP A 71 4.26 -15.24 3.60
N LEU A 72 3.62 -14.86 2.48
CA LEU A 72 2.87 -13.60 2.37
C LEU A 72 1.72 -13.57 3.38
N LEU A 73 0.92 -14.63 3.45
CA LEU A 73 -0.20 -14.72 4.39
C LEU A 73 0.28 -14.63 5.85
N SER A 74 1.33 -15.37 6.21
CA SER A 74 1.90 -15.31 7.57
C SER A 74 2.41 -13.91 7.91
N GLN A 75 3.05 -13.20 6.97
CA GLN A 75 3.49 -11.82 7.21
C GLN A 75 2.33 -10.83 7.31
N MET A 76 1.25 -11.04 6.55
CA MET A 76 0.03 -10.23 6.67
C MET A 76 -0.64 -10.42 8.03
N GLU A 77 -0.77 -11.68 8.49
CA GLU A 77 -1.31 -12.01 9.82
C GLU A 77 -0.46 -11.40 10.95
N ALA A 78 0.87 -11.46 10.83
CA ALA A 78 1.77 -10.84 11.80
C ALA A 78 1.55 -9.32 11.92
N LEU A 79 1.34 -8.61 10.79
CA LEU A 79 1.04 -7.17 10.79
C LEU A 79 -0.32 -6.85 11.40
N LEU A 80 -1.34 -7.69 11.17
CA LEU A 80 -2.65 -7.55 11.81
C LEU A 80 -2.53 -7.72 13.33
N HIS A 81 -1.87 -8.78 13.79
CA HIS A 81 -1.71 -9.06 15.22
C HIS A 81 -0.92 -7.96 15.95
N ASP A 82 0.12 -7.44 15.30
CA ASP A 82 0.92 -6.33 15.81
C ASP A 82 0.12 -5.03 15.91
N ALA A 83 -0.72 -4.71 14.92
CA ALA A 83 -1.61 -3.55 14.98
C ALA A 83 -2.67 -3.68 16.09
N ASP A 84 -3.29 -4.85 16.25
CA ASP A 84 -4.27 -5.11 17.31
C ASP A 84 -3.64 -4.98 18.70
N SER A 85 -2.43 -5.51 18.88
CA SER A 85 -1.68 -5.40 20.13
C SER A 85 -1.39 -3.94 20.50
N ARG A 86 -1.17 -3.06 19.52
CA ARG A 86 -0.96 -1.62 19.76
C ARG A 86 -2.26 -0.89 20.10
N ASN A 87 -3.39 -1.33 19.56
CA ASN A 87 -4.71 -0.78 19.87
C ASN A 87 -5.19 -1.17 21.27
N ILE A 88 -4.78 -2.33 21.80
CA ILE A 88 -5.11 -2.75 23.17
C ILE A 88 -4.32 -1.93 24.21
N ASN A 89 -3.19 -1.34 23.82
CA ASN A 89 -2.29 -0.59 24.71
C ASN A 89 -2.44 0.95 24.58
N GLN A 90 -3.47 1.43 23.87
CA GLN A 90 -3.89 2.83 23.81
C GLN A 90 -5.21 3.01 24.57
#